data_AF-V5IH60-F1
#
_entry.id   AF-V5IH60-F1
#
_cell.length_a   1.000
_cell.length_b   1.000
_cell.length_c   1.000
_cell.angle_alpha   90.00
_cell.angle_beta   90.00
_cell.angle_gamma   90.00
#
_symmetry.space_group_name_H-M   'P 1'
#
loop_
_entity.id
_entity.type
_entity.pdbx_description
1 polymer ?
#
loop_
_entity_poly.entity_id
_entity_poly.type
_entity_poly.pdbx_seq_one_letter_code
_entity_poly.pdbx_strand_id
1 'polypeptide(L)'
;LAQLCPTDSILLVSASPIVKTATNIVKVCRVMESFDVEERLLTYLEKQHHNVRVLQDVLVSLDADSRVATLRSRRTVSYKSICLCLGGRPQLLAEGNPLVLGVRDTETVQALQEKLKGARRVAVVGNGGIATELVHEIQGCQVLWAVRQDSIGATFFDPGAAQFFMPQLYSTRDAAAAPSRRASEIEGETPSKGVPGSALGPDWASGRVMLGAGAQKKTVHVEYGCEVDELLTPEQFRQRSLTETPFPQQQQGNAGVEVNMDWPLYVLLTNGTLFGCDFVVSATGVTPNADSIDVPQLRLGPDGGIAVDEHMRSS
;
A
#
# COMPACT_ATOMS: atom_id res chain seq x y z
N LEU A 1 -25.93 -3.87 -5.26
CA LEU A 1 -26.69 -3.45 -6.46
C LEU A 1 -27.33 -4.64 -7.17
N ALA A 2 -26.56 -5.65 -7.61
CA ALA A 2 -27.09 -6.81 -8.33
C ALA A 2 -28.30 -7.49 -7.66
N GLN A 3 -28.25 -7.70 -6.34
CA GLN A 3 -29.35 -8.27 -5.56
C GLN A 3 -30.51 -7.31 -5.27
N LEU A 4 -30.22 -6.01 -5.10
CA LEU A 4 -31.22 -4.99 -4.72
C LEU A 4 -32.05 -4.51 -5.91
N CYS A 5 -31.45 -4.53 -7.11
CA CYS A 5 -32.04 -4.08 -8.36
C CYS A 5 -31.89 -5.17 -9.43
N PRO A 6 -32.55 -6.33 -9.29
CA PRO A 6 -32.34 -7.50 -10.15
C PRO A 6 -32.74 -7.27 -11.61
N THR A 7 -33.58 -6.27 -11.88
CA THR A 7 -34.03 -5.88 -13.22
C THR A 7 -33.05 -4.97 -13.95
N ASP A 8 -32.15 -4.30 -13.22
CA ASP A 8 -31.19 -3.36 -13.80
C ASP A 8 -30.00 -4.11 -14.38
N SER A 9 -29.58 -3.72 -15.59
CA SER A 9 -28.37 -4.24 -16.21
C SER A 9 -27.14 -3.50 -15.67
N ILE A 10 -26.16 -4.26 -15.18
CA ILE A 10 -24.95 -3.74 -14.55
C ILE A 10 -23.75 -4.19 -15.39
N LEU A 11 -22.89 -3.25 -15.77
CA LEU A 11 -21.57 -3.55 -16.33
C LEU A 11 -20.50 -3.14 -15.34
N LEU A 12 -19.66 -4.09 -14.91
CA LEU A 12 -18.46 -3.81 -14.13
C LEU A 12 -17.25 -3.81 -15.07
N VAL A 13 -16.59 -2.65 -15.18
CA VAL A 13 -15.32 -2.51 -15.89
C VAL A 13 -14.19 -2.50 -14.86
N SER A 14 -13.21 -3.40 -15.01
CA SER A 14 -12.07 -3.50 -14.09
C SER A 14 -10.78 -3.68 -14.88
N ALA A 15 -9.73 -2.98 -14.48
CA ALA A 15 -8.40 -3.17 -15.07
C ALA A 15 -7.83 -4.56 -14.72
N SER A 16 -8.10 -5.02 -13.50
CA SER A 16 -7.63 -6.30 -12.96
C SER A 16 -8.54 -7.45 -13.39
N PRO A 17 -7.97 -8.63 -13.72
CA PRO A 17 -8.73 -9.87 -13.96
C PRO A 17 -9.29 -10.47 -12.66
N ILE A 18 -8.87 -9.95 -11.50
CA ILE A 18 -9.24 -10.43 -10.17
C ILE A 18 -10.04 -9.35 -9.44
N VAL A 19 -11.07 -9.78 -8.71
CA VAL A 19 -11.91 -8.97 -7.83
C VAL A 19 -11.97 -9.60 -6.43
N LYS A 20 -11.95 -8.75 -5.40
CA LYS A 20 -12.25 -9.18 -4.02
C LYS A 20 -13.74 -9.26 -3.83
N THR A 21 -14.23 -10.43 -3.42
CA THR A 21 -15.65 -10.71 -3.23
C THR A 21 -15.92 -11.13 -1.80
N ALA A 22 -17.03 -10.63 -1.24
CA ALA A 22 -17.54 -11.12 0.03
C ALA A 22 -18.30 -12.43 -0.19
N THR A 23 -17.88 -13.49 0.49
CA THR A 23 -18.49 -14.83 0.45
C THR A 23 -19.02 -15.20 1.83
N ASN A 24 -19.84 -16.26 1.90
CA ASN A 24 -20.36 -16.80 3.16
C ASN A 24 -20.98 -15.73 4.08
N ILE A 25 -21.81 -14.84 3.52
CA ILE A 25 -22.42 -13.76 4.28
C ILE A 25 -23.45 -14.35 5.25
N VAL A 26 -23.16 -14.25 6.55
CA VAL A 26 -24.00 -14.69 7.66
C VAL A 26 -24.46 -13.47 8.45
N LYS A 27 -25.78 -13.26 8.50
CA LYS A 27 -26.37 -12.26 9.38
C LYS A 27 -26.37 -12.77 10.81
N VAL A 28 -25.50 -12.21 11.66
CA VAL A 28 -25.36 -12.63 13.06
C VAL A 28 -26.44 -11.99 13.93
N CYS A 29 -26.71 -10.70 13.72
CA CYS A 29 -27.82 -10.01 14.37
C CYS A 29 -28.35 -8.88 13.47
N ARG A 30 -29.26 -8.05 14.01
CA ARG A 30 -29.86 -6.94 13.25
C ARG A 30 -28.83 -5.96 12.67
N VAL A 31 -27.71 -5.77 13.37
CA VAL A 31 -26.69 -4.76 13.06
C VAL A 31 -25.29 -5.36 12.84
N MET A 32 -25.19 -6.68 12.72
CA MET A 32 -23.90 -7.36 12.57
C MET A 32 -23.99 -8.49 11.56
N GLU A 33 -23.07 -8.48 10.61
CA GLU A 33 -22.90 -9.48 9.57
C GLU A 33 -21.45 -9.97 9.61
N SER A 34 -21.27 -11.27 9.35
CA SER A 34 -19.96 -11.90 9.17
C SER A 34 -19.88 -12.38 7.75
N PHE A 35 -18.73 -12.23 7.11
CA PHE A 35 -18.46 -12.72 5.76
C PHE A 35 -16.98 -12.99 5.63
N ASP A 36 -16.64 -13.85 4.68
CA ASP A 36 -15.27 -14.09 4.26
C ASP A 36 -14.94 -13.18 3.09
N VAL A 37 -13.66 -12.81 2.93
CA VAL A 37 -13.19 -12.05 1.77
C VAL A 37 -12.25 -12.93 0.99
N GLU A 38 -12.60 -13.17 -0.27
CA GLU A 38 -11.86 -14.03 -1.18
C GLU A 38 -11.52 -13.27 -2.46
N GLU A 39 -10.36 -13.57 -3.04
CA GLU A 39 -10.01 -13.12 -4.38
C GLU A 39 -10.54 -14.11 -5.42
N ARG A 40 -11.31 -13.63 -6.39
CA ARG A 40 -11.93 -14.44 -7.44
C ARG A 40 -11.68 -13.81 -8.80
N LEU A 41 -11.72 -14.62 -9.86
CA LEU A 41 -11.70 -14.09 -11.23
C LEU A 41 -12.90 -13.19 -11.47
N LEU A 42 -12.74 -12.16 -12.28
CA LEU A 42 -13.78 -11.18 -12.58
C LEU A 42 -15.06 -11.84 -13.12
N THR A 43 -14.91 -12.88 -13.94
CA THR A 43 -16.02 -13.68 -14.50
C THR A 43 -16.83 -14.45 -13.46
N TYR A 44 -16.35 -14.56 -12.22
CA TYR A 44 -17.12 -15.12 -11.10
C TYR A 44 -18.41 -14.34 -10.88
N LEU A 45 -18.37 -13.00 -10.96
CA LEU A 45 -19.54 -12.15 -10.70
C LEU A 45 -20.65 -12.34 -11.74
N GLU A 46 -20.29 -12.51 -13.02
CA GLU A 46 -21.26 -12.84 -14.08
C GLU A 46 -21.94 -14.19 -13.84
N LYS A 47 -21.19 -15.18 -13.34
CA LYS A 47 -21.75 -16.50 -13.01
C LYS A 47 -22.69 -16.45 -11.81
N GLN A 48 -22.42 -15.58 -10.83
CA GLN A 48 -23.25 -15.46 -9.63
C GLN A 48 -24.50 -14.59 -9.83
N HIS A 49 -24.47 -13.66 -10.79
CA HIS A 49 -25.54 -12.68 -10.98
C HIS A 49 -25.91 -12.52 -12.45
N HIS A 50 -27.12 -12.94 -12.82
CA HIS A 50 -27.59 -12.92 -14.21
C HIS A 50 -27.68 -11.50 -14.82
N ASN A 51 -27.76 -10.46 -13.99
CA ASN A 51 -27.88 -9.07 -14.42
C ASN A 51 -26.54 -8.31 -14.41
N VAL A 52 -25.44 -8.99 -14.07
CA VAL A 52 -24.10 -8.42 -14.10
C VAL A 52 -23.36 -8.94 -15.33
N ARG A 53 -22.73 -8.01 -16.05
CA ARG A 53 -21.70 -8.28 -17.06
C ARG A 53 -20.38 -7.71 -16.57
N VAL A 54 -19.28 -8.33 -16.95
CA VAL A 54 -17.94 -7.85 -16.63
C VAL A 54 -17.12 -7.59 -17.89
N LEU A 55 -16.21 -6.63 -17.79
CA LEU A 55 -15.26 -6.32 -18.84
C LEU A 55 -13.91 -6.00 -18.20
N GLN A 56 -12.89 -6.76 -18.58
CA GLN A 56 -11.52 -6.44 -18.22
C GLN A 56 -10.98 -5.37 -19.17
N ASP A 57 -10.97 -4.12 -18.71
CA ASP A 57 -10.49 -2.96 -19.48
C ASP A 57 -10.24 -1.78 -18.52
N VAL A 58 -9.70 -0.68 -19.03
CA VAL A 58 -9.42 0.52 -18.25
C VAL A 58 -10.26 1.66 -18.79
N LEU A 59 -11.03 2.32 -17.91
CA LEU A 59 -11.68 3.59 -18.22
C LEU A 59 -10.62 4.64 -18.50
N VAL A 60 -10.72 5.38 -19.61
CA VAL A 60 -9.77 6.44 -19.96
C VAL A 60 -10.41 7.81 -20.03
N SER A 61 -11.67 7.91 -20.44
CA SER A 61 -12.40 9.16 -20.43
C SER A 61 -13.90 8.96 -20.26
N LEU A 62 -14.57 10.01 -19.81
CA LEU A 62 -16.01 10.04 -19.61
C LEU A 62 -16.57 11.33 -20.20
N ASP A 63 -17.55 11.19 -21.10
CA ASP A 63 -18.39 12.30 -21.54
C ASP A 63 -19.72 12.21 -20.80
N ALA A 64 -19.89 13.09 -19.81
CA ALA A 64 -21.08 13.14 -18.97
C ALA A 64 -22.33 13.64 -19.73
N ASP A 65 -22.15 14.46 -20.77
CA ASP A 65 -23.24 15.06 -21.53
C ASP A 65 -23.86 14.03 -22.48
N SER A 66 -23.02 13.30 -23.21
CA SER A 66 -23.47 12.19 -24.06
C SER A 66 -23.69 10.87 -23.31
N ARG A 67 -23.24 10.79 -22.04
CA ARG A 67 -23.27 9.60 -21.17
C ARG A 67 -22.55 8.41 -21.79
N VAL A 68 -21.33 8.66 -22.27
CA VAL A 68 -20.47 7.66 -22.90
C VAL A 68 -19.13 7.59 -22.17
N ALA A 69 -18.78 6.38 -21.75
CA ALA A 69 -17.45 6.05 -21.24
C ALA A 69 -16.59 5.51 -22.38
N THR A 70 -15.36 6.00 -22.51
CA THR A 70 -14.37 5.46 -23.44
C THR A 70 -13.36 4.63 -22.67
N LEU A 71 -13.07 3.43 -23.19
CA LEU A 71 -12.14 2.49 -22.60
C LEU A 71 -10.81 2.47 -23.37
N ARG A 72 -9.75 1.95 -22.74
CA ARG A 72 -8.41 1.87 -23.35
C ARG A 72 -8.40 1.07 -24.64
N SER A 73 -9.25 0.05 -24.75
CA SER A 73 -9.43 -0.71 -26.00
C SER A 73 -10.12 0.08 -27.13
N ARG A 74 -10.43 1.37 -26.92
CA ARG A 74 -11.23 2.24 -27.79
C ARG A 74 -12.70 1.82 -27.90
N ARG A 75 -13.16 0.87 -27.09
CA ARG A 75 -14.59 0.58 -26.93
C ARG A 75 -15.27 1.72 -26.20
N THR A 76 -16.50 2.00 -26.60
CA THR A 76 -17.37 2.98 -25.95
C THR A 76 -18.53 2.26 -25.27
N VAL A 77 -18.90 2.71 -24.07
CA VAL A 77 -20.01 2.17 -23.30
C VAL A 77 -20.96 3.30 -22.93
N SER A 78 -22.21 3.23 -23.40
CA SER A 78 -23.27 4.15 -22.98
C SER A 78 -23.84 3.73 -21.63
N TYR A 79 -24.15 4.70 -20.77
CA TYR A 79 -24.68 4.42 -19.43
C TYR A 79 -25.87 5.31 -19.05
N LYS A 80 -26.70 4.80 -18.14
CA LYS A 80 -27.74 5.61 -17.46
C LYS A 80 -27.17 6.31 -16.24
N SER A 81 -26.42 5.57 -15.44
CA SER A 81 -25.69 6.01 -14.24
C SER A 81 -24.33 5.33 -14.22
N ILE A 82 -23.32 5.97 -13.64
CA ILE A 82 -21.97 5.43 -13.48
C ILE A 82 -21.54 5.53 -12.02
N CYS A 83 -20.82 4.53 -11.54
CA CYS A 83 -20.18 4.53 -10.23
C CYS A 83 -18.66 4.43 -10.44
N LEU A 84 -17.92 5.43 -9.96
CA LEU A 84 -16.47 5.53 -10.14
C LEU A 84 -15.75 5.06 -8.87
N CYS A 85 -15.12 3.88 -8.95
CA CYS A 85 -14.36 3.27 -7.86
C CYS A 85 -12.86 3.19 -8.18
N LEU A 86 -12.24 4.32 -8.52
CA LEU A 86 -10.87 4.39 -9.06
C LEU A 86 -9.77 4.12 -8.01
N GLY A 87 -10.12 4.20 -6.72
CA GLY A 87 -9.19 4.04 -5.62
C GLY A 87 -8.09 5.11 -5.60
N GLY A 88 -6.96 4.78 -4.99
CA GLY A 88 -5.76 5.61 -5.00
C GLY A 88 -4.49 4.78 -5.18
N ARG A 89 -3.36 5.46 -5.32
CA ARG A 89 -2.01 4.88 -5.49
C ARG A 89 -1.04 5.41 -4.43
N PRO A 90 0.00 4.67 -4.03
CA PRO A 90 0.98 5.17 -3.06
C PRO A 90 1.64 6.45 -3.56
N GLN A 91 1.80 7.43 -2.68
CA GLN A 91 2.63 8.60 -2.96
C GLN A 91 4.10 8.18 -2.80
N LEU A 92 4.84 8.09 -3.90
CA LEU A 92 6.24 7.69 -3.89
C LEU A 92 7.15 8.92 -3.72
N LEU A 93 8.18 8.79 -2.89
CA LEU A 93 9.21 9.81 -2.71
C LEU A 93 10.03 10.08 -3.99
N ALA A 94 10.23 9.04 -4.81
CA ALA A 94 10.91 9.15 -6.10
C ALA A 94 10.30 8.17 -7.10
N GLU A 95 9.42 8.67 -7.97
CA GLU A 95 8.80 7.86 -9.02
C GLU A 95 9.85 7.28 -9.98
N GLY A 96 9.66 6.02 -10.38
CA GLY A 96 10.56 5.32 -11.30
C GLY A 96 11.87 4.81 -10.67
N ASN A 97 12.19 5.17 -9.43
CA ASN A 97 13.36 4.63 -8.75
C ASN A 97 13.09 3.16 -8.29
N PRO A 98 13.84 2.16 -8.80
CA PRO A 98 13.60 0.75 -8.47
C PRO A 98 13.90 0.40 -7.01
N LEU A 99 14.57 1.27 -6.25
CA LEU A 99 14.85 1.13 -4.81
C LEU A 99 13.84 1.89 -3.94
N VAL A 100 12.79 2.47 -4.51
CA VAL A 100 11.68 3.09 -3.78
C VAL A 100 10.41 2.31 -4.08
N LEU A 101 9.85 1.69 -3.05
CA LEU A 101 8.62 0.91 -3.15
C LEU A 101 7.45 1.63 -2.48
N GLY A 102 6.25 1.44 -3.01
CA GLY A 102 5.00 1.68 -2.30
C GLY A 102 4.25 0.36 -2.14
N VAL A 103 3.44 0.24 -1.09
CA VAL A 103 2.63 -0.96 -0.82
C VAL A 103 1.15 -0.61 -0.96
N ARG A 104 0.42 -1.40 -1.76
CA ARG A 104 -1.01 -1.16 -2.02
C ARG A 104 -1.82 -2.43 -2.24
N ASP A 105 -1.29 -3.37 -3.01
CA ASP A 105 -1.96 -4.56 -3.55
C ASP A 105 -1.08 -5.80 -3.39
N THR A 106 -1.57 -6.96 -3.82
CA THR A 106 -0.87 -8.24 -3.65
C THR A 106 0.49 -8.25 -4.35
N GLU A 107 0.59 -7.60 -5.52
CA GLU A 107 1.78 -7.53 -6.36
C GLU A 107 2.87 -6.68 -5.70
N THR A 108 2.50 -5.51 -5.18
CA THR A 108 3.45 -4.64 -4.46
C THR A 108 3.97 -5.28 -3.16
N VAL A 109 3.14 -6.08 -2.47
CA VAL A 109 3.61 -6.88 -1.32
C VAL A 109 4.56 -7.99 -1.74
N GLN A 110 4.29 -8.69 -2.85
CA GLN A 110 5.23 -9.70 -3.37
C GLN A 110 6.58 -9.06 -3.75
N ALA A 111 6.56 -7.88 -4.37
CA ALA A 111 7.77 -7.13 -4.68
C ALA A 111 8.55 -6.73 -3.42
N LEU A 112 7.85 -6.31 -2.36
CA LEU A 112 8.46 -6.05 -1.05
C LEU A 112 9.10 -7.31 -0.47
N GLN A 113 8.39 -8.45 -0.45
CA GLN A 113 8.91 -9.72 0.07
C GLN A 113 10.17 -10.15 -0.68
N GLU A 114 10.20 -10.01 -2.00
CA GLU A 114 11.36 -10.38 -2.81
C GLU A 114 12.57 -9.50 -2.50
N LYS A 115 12.38 -8.18 -2.36
CA LYS A 115 13.46 -7.28 -1.95
C LYS A 115 13.94 -7.53 -0.52
N LEU A 116 13.05 -7.89 0.40
CA LEU A 116 13.39 -8.15 1.79
C LEU A 116 14.38 -9.31 1.94
N LYS A 117 14.26 -10.38 1.16
CA LYS A 117 15.12 -11.60 1.29
C LYS A 117 16.62 -11.30 1.37
N GLY A 118 17.10 -10.26 0.67
CA GLY A 118 18.51 -9.86 0.65
C GLY A 118 18.82 -8.59 1.46
N ALA A 119 17.83 -7.98 2.12
CA ALA A 119 17.98 -6.69 2.76
C ALA A 119 18.56 -6.79 4.18
N ARG A 120 19.59 -5.99 4.44
CA ARG A 120 20.23 -5.75 5.73
C ARG A 120 19.61 -4.56 6.44
N ARG A 121 19.23 -3.51 5.70
CA ARG A 121 18.50 -2.35 6.23
C ARG A 121 17.44 -1.85 5.26
N VAL A 122 16.25 -1.58 5.79
CA VAL A 122 15.13 -0.96 5.06
C VAL A 122 14.79 0.36 5.71
N ALA A 123 14.58 1.39 4.89
CA ALA A 123 14.02 2.66 5.35
C ALA A 123 12.50 2.69 5.10
N VAL A 124 11.70 2.88 6.13
CA VAL A 124 10.25 3.12 6.05
C VAL A 124 10.01 4.59 6.33
N VAL A 125 9.38 5.29 5.38
CA VAL A 125 9.16 6.75 5.48
C VAL A 125 7.67 7.03 5.55
N GLY A 126 7.26 7.77 6.58
CA GLY A 126 5.86 8.09 6.86
C GLY A 126 5.40 7.52 8.20
N ASN A 127 4.28 8.02 8.71
CA ASN A 127 3.82 7.76 10.08
C ASN A 127 2.35 7.30 10.15
N GLY A 128 1.80 6.88 9.01
CA GLY A 128 0.42 6.39 8.88
C GLY A 128 0.31 4.88 9.13
N GLY A 129 -0.89 4.33 8.94
CA GLY A 129 -1.19 2.92 9.26
C GLY A 129 -0.30 1.95 8.49
N ILE A 130 -0.08 2.22 7.19
CA ILE A 130 0.81 1.41 6.34
C ILE A 130 2.23 1.37 6.92
N ALA A 131 2.78 2.51 7.34
CA ALA A 131 4.13 2.58 7.91
C ALA A 131 4.23 1.80 9.23
N THR A 132 3.27 2.03 10.13
CA THR A 132 3.22 1.35 11.44
C THR A 132 3.12 -0.17 11.28
N GLU A 133 2.25 -0.64 10.39
CA GLU A 133 2.11 -2.07 10.11
C GLU A 133 3.37 -2.65 9.44
N LEU A 134 3.98 -1.95 8.48
CA LEU A 134 5.24 -2.38 7.87
C LEU A 134 6.37 -2.51 8.88
N VAL A 135 6.57 -1.49 9.73
CA VAL A 135 7.60 -1.51 10.77
C VAL A 135 7.33 -2.63 11.76
N HIS A 136 6.07 -2.93 12.08
CA HIS A 136 5.71 -4.05 12.93
C HIS A 136 6.04 -5.40 12.26
N GLU A 137 5.63 -5.59 11.00
CA GLU A 137 5.69 -6.86 10.27
C GLU A 137 7.10 -7.21 9.77
N ILE A 138 7.93 -6.23 9.38
CA ILE A 138 9.29 -6.47 8.90
C ILE A 138 10.18 -6.98 10.05
N GLN A 139 10.88 -8.07 9.79
CA GLN A 139 11.76 -8.77 10.75
C GLN A 139 13.07 -9.17 10.05
N GLY A 140 14.11 -9.52 10.82
CA GLY A 140 15.35 -10.09 10.25
C GLY A 140 16.28 -9.10 9.53
N CYS A 141 16.07 -7.79 9.70
CA CYS A 141 16.92 -6.71 9.23
C CYS A 141 16.79 -5.45 10.13
N GLN A 142 17.63 -4.45 9.88
CA GLN A 142 17.51 -3.13 10.48
C GLN A 142 16.38 -2.35 9.80
N VAL A 143 15.57 -1.65 10.59
CA VAL A 143 14.49 -0.79 10.09
C VAL A 143 14.76 0.64 10.55
N LEU A 144 15.04 1.53 9.60
CA LEU A 144 14.99 2.97 9.81
C LEU A 144 13.55 3.44 9.60
N TRP A 145 12.92 4.00 10.62
CA TRP A 145 11.59 4.59 10.53
C TRP A 145 11.67 6.11 10.61
N ALA A 146 11.62 6.79 9.47
CA ALA A 146 11.67 8.24 9.40
C ALA A 146 10.26 8.84 9.50
N VAL A 147 10.04 9.66 10.53
CA VAL A 147 8.74 10.27 10.82
C VAL A 147 8.85 11.79 10.95
N ARG A 148 7.87 12.49 10.38
CA ARG A 148 7.79 13.97 10.38
C ARG A 148 7.43 14.53 11.75
N GLN A 149 6.66 13.77 12.53
CA GLN A 149 6.18 14.17 13.85
C GLN A 149 7.18 13.79 14.96
N ASP A 150 6.87 14.19 16.18
CA ASP A 150 7.60 13.88 17.42
C ASP A 150 7.12 12.59 18.13
N SER A 151 6.06 11.96 17.61
CA SER A 151 5.55 10.67 18.09
C SER A 151 5.18 9.74 16.92
N ILE A 152 5.22 8.42 17.17
CA ILE A 152 4.75 7.42 16.20
C ILE A 152 3.23 7.37 16.13
N GLY A 153 2.69 6.99 14.98
CA GLY A 153 1.26 6.80 14.77
C GLY A 153 0.41 8.05 15.06
N ALA A 154 0.96 9.24 14.85
CA ALA A 154 0.34 10.52 15.24
C ALA A 154 -1.03 10.79 14.58
N THR A 155 -1.38 10.07 13.51
CA THR A 155 -2.71 10.10 12.90
C THR A 155 -3.77 9.38 13.74
N PHE A 156 -3.37 8.45 14.61
CA PHE A 156 -4.27 7.57 15.37
C PHE A 156 -4.18 7.77 16.88
N PHE A 157 -3.02 8.18 17.38
CA PHE A 157 -2.72 8.24 18.81
C PHE A 157 -2.13 9.60 19.18
N ASP A 158 -2.43 10.07 20.38
CA ASP A 158 -1.64 11.11 21.02
C ASP A 158 -0.27 10.55 21.46
N PRO A 159 0.74 11.41 21.75
CA PRO A 159 2.07 10.95 22.13
C PRO A 159 2.10 10.05 23.38
N GLY A 160 1.19 10.25 24.34
CA GLY A 160 1.10 9.43 25.54
C GLY A 160 0.63 8.01 25.23
N ALA A 161 -0.40 7.88 24.40
CA ALA A 161 -0.87 6.59 23.90
C ALA A 161 0.18 5.90 23.00
N ALA A 162 0.89 6.66 22.16
CA ALA A 162 1.97 6.12 21.32
C ALA A 162 3.08 5.45 22.14
N GLN A 163 3.42 6.01 23.30
CA GLN A 163 4.45 5.45 24.20
C GLN A 163 4.14 4.02 24.65
N PHE A 164 2.86 3.65 24.77
CA PHE A 164 2.43 2.30 25.13
C PHE A 164 2.86 1.24 24.11
N PHE A 165 3.00 1.63 22.83
CA PHE A 165 3.35 0.72 21.73
C PHE A 165 4.86 0.62 21.49
N MET A 166 5.67 1.52 22.05
CA MET A 166 7.13 1.53 21.85
C MET A 166 7.80 0.18 22.18
N PRO A 167 7.44 -0.54 23.26
CA PRO A 167 8.01 -1.86 23.53
C PRO A 167 7.73 -2.90 22.44
N GLN A 168 6.64 -2.76 21.69
CA GLN A 168 6.24 -3.69 20.62
C GLN A 168 7.08 -3.53 19.35
N LEU A 169 7.83 -2.44 19.20
CA LEU A 169 8.78 -2.29 18.09
C LEU A 169 9.95 -3.26 18.23
N TYR A 170 10.23 -3.69 19.45
CA TYR A 170 11.40 -4.51 19.82
C TYR A 170 11.05 -5.95 20.16
N SER A 171 9.76 -6.30 20.23
CA SER A 171 9.34 -7.67 20.46
C SER A 171 9.60 -8.51 19.20
N THR A 172 10.25 -9.67 19.40
CA THR A 172 10.29 -10.71 18.37
C THR A 172 8.92 -11.37 18.30
N ARG A 173 8.43 -11.58 17.07
CA ARG A 173 7.15 -12.27 16.88
C ARG A 173 7.36 -13.77 17.13
N ASP A 174 7.03 -14.23 18.33
CA ASP A 174 6.82 -15.66 18.59
C ASP A 174 5.51 -16.04 17.89
N ALA A 175 5.60 -16.85 16.83
CA ALA A 175 4.50 -17.04 15.90
C ALA A 175 3.28 -17.75 16.50
N ALA A 176 2.12 -17.11 16.41
CA ALA A 176 0.89 -17.70 15.86
C ALA A 176 -0.01 -16.55 15.40
N ALA A 177 -0.24 -16.42 14.09
CA ALA A 177 -1.29 -15.54 13.58
C ALA A 177 -2.64 -16.03 14.14
N ALA A 178 -3.43 -15.13 14.70
CA ALA A 178 -4.83 -15.42 14.98
C ALA A 178 -5.51 -15.95 13.69
N PRO A 179 -6.51 -16.84 13.78
CA PRO A 179 -7.18 -17.39 12.60
C PRO A 179 -7.72 -16.26 11.72
N SER A 180 -7.14 -16.13 10.53
CA SER A 180 -7.59 -15.21 9.49
C SER A 180 -8.90 -15.71 8.89
N ARG A 181 -9.93 -14.87 8.83
CA ARG A 181 -11.19 -15.15 8.11
C ARG A 181 -11.09 -14.85 6.60
N ARG A 182 -9.88 -14.71 6.09
CA ARG A 182 -9.60 -14.33 4.69
C ARG A 182 -8.57 -15.27 4.12
N ALA A 183 -8.97 -16.00 3.08
CA ALA A 183 -8.12 -16.88 2.30
C ALA A 183 -7.85 -16.23 0.94
N SER A 184 -6.59 -16.01 0.60
CA SER A 184 -6.16 -15.65 -0.74
C SER A 184 -5.68 -16.90 -1.45
N GLU A 185 -6.60 -17.77 -1.88
CA GLU A 185 -6.31 -18.85 -2.81
C GLU A 185 -6.90 -18.49 -4.17
N ILE A 186 -6.04 -18.08 -5.10
CA ILE A 186 -6.41 -17.94 -6.51
C ILE A 186 -5.70 -19.05 -7.27
N GLU A 187 -6.45 -20.05 -7.73
CA GLU A 187 -6.03 -20.89 -8.86
C GLU A 187 -6.38 -20.14 -10.15
N GLY A 188 -5.39 -19.48 -10.78
CA GLY A 188 -5.58 -18.82 -12.08
C GLY A 188 -4.84 -17.49 -12.24
N GLU A 189 -4.71 -17.07 -13.51
CA GLU A 189 -3.91 -15.98 -14.10
C GLU A 189 -3.41 -14.87 -13.16
N THR A 190 -2.09 -14.68 -13.15
CA THR A 190 -1.46 -13.50 -12.57
C THR A 190 -1.80 -12.25 -13.38
N PRO A 191 -2.10 -11.10 -12.75
CA PRO A 191 -2.36 -9.87 -13.47
C PRO A 191 -1.16 -9.47 -14.34
N SER A 192 -1.44 -8.93 -15.52
CA SER A 192 -0.42 -8.44 -16.45
C SER A 192 0.44 -7.35 -15.80
N LYS A 193 1.77 -7.39 -16.02
CA LYS A 193 2.71 -6.36 -15.55
C LYS A 193 2.21 -4.96 -15.90
N GLY A 194 2.07 -4.09 -14.89
CA GLY A 194 1.73 -2.68 -15.06
C GLY A 194 0.26 -2.31 -14.83
N VAL A 195 -0.61 -3.25 -14.47
CA VAL A 195 -1.97 -2.96 -14.02
C VAL A 195 -2.06 -3.07 -12.49
N PRO A 196 -2.53 -2.04 -11.77
CA PRO A 196 -2.68 -2.12 -10.32
C PRO A 196 -3.68 -3.20 -9.91
N GLY A 197 -3.34 -3.99 -8.89
CA GLY A 197 -4.22 -5.01 -8.35
C GLY A 197 -5.34 -4.45 -7.47
N SER A 198 -6.08 -5.34 -6.81
CA SER A 198 -7.03 -4.94 -5.76
C SER A 198 -6.29 -4.48 -4.51
N ALA A 199 -6.72 -3.36 -3.92
CA ALA A 199 -6.12 -2.84 -2.69
C ALA A 199 -6.14 -3.89 -1.56
N LEU A 200 -5.11 -3.88 -0.73
CA LEU A 200 -4.98 -4.76 0.42
C LEU A 200 -6.02 -4.42 1.49
N GLY A 201 -6.46 -5.44 2.21
CA GLY A 201 -7.26 -5.28 3.41
C GLY A 201 -6.39 -5.23 4.66
N PRO A 202 -6.98 -5.07 5.86
CA PRO A 202 -6.22 -4.93 7.11
C PRO A 202 -5.38 -6.17 7.49
N ASP A 203 -5.67 -7.36 6.94
CA ASP A 203 -4.89 -8.59 7.22
C ASP A 203 -3.84 -8.88 6.14
N TRP A 204 -3.29 -7.84 5.50
CA TRP A 204 -2.44 -7.98 4.31
C TRP A 204 -1.18 -8.82 4.52
N ALA A 205 -0.64 -8.85 5.74
CA ALA A 205 0.54 -9.61 6.10
C ALA A 205 0.23 -11.05 6.55
N SER A 206 -1.05 -11.42 6.69
CA SER A 206 -1.46 -12.75 7.15
C SER A 206 -0.95 -13.85 6.21
N GLY A 207 -0.30 -14.87 6.78
CA GLY A 207 0.30 -15.97 6.02
C GLY A 207 1.53 -15.58 5.19
N ARG A 208 2.01 -14.33 5.29
CA ARG A 208 3.17 -13.83 4.56
C ARG A 208 4.37 -13.69 5.47
N VAL A 209 5.54 -13.95 4.91
CA VAL A 209 6.83 -13.84 5.60
C VAL A 209 7.53 -12.57 5.14
N MET A 210 7.78 -11.63 6.06
CA MET A 210 8.46 -10.35 5.83
C MET A 210 9.87 -10.36 6.44
N LEU A 211 10.68 -11.34 6.03
CA LEU A 211 12.02 -11.57 6.59
C LEU A 211 13.11 -10.95 5.71
N GLY A 212 13.98 -10.18 6.36
CA GLY A 212 15.26 -9.67 5.88
C GLY A 212 16.33 -10.75 5.67
N ALA A 213 17.56 -10.33 5.39
CA ALA A 213 18.72 -11.20 5.17
C ALA A 213 19.16 -12.07 6.37
N GLY A 214 18.49 -11.98 7.52
CA GLY A 214 18.43 -13.08 8.49
C GLY A 214 19.63 -13.23 9.45
N ALA A 215 20.57 -12.28 9.51
CA ALA A 215 21.68 -12.34 10.45
C ALA A 215 21.44 -11.58 11.78
N GLN A 216 20.47 -10.68 11.85
CA GLN A 216 20.22 -9.82 13.01
C GLN A 216 18.77 -9.97 13.50
N LYS A 217 18.58 -9.89 14.83
CA LYS A 217 17.25 -9.63 15.42
C LYS A 217 16.74 -8.29 14.87
N LYS A 218 15.42 -8.15 14.77
CA LYS A 218 14.79 -6.88 14.34
C LYS A 218 15.29 -5.75 15.22
N THR A 219 15.89 -4.74 14.59
CA THR A 219 16.31 -3.50 15.24
C THR A 219 15.60 -2.35 14.54
N VAL A 220 14.71 -1.68 15.26
CA VAL A 220 14.00 -0.49 14.77
C VAL A 220 14.68 0.74 15.34
N HIS A 221 15.09 1.66 14.47
CA HIS A 221 15.46 3.02 14.83
C HIS A 221 14.37 3.96 14.34
N VAL A 222 13.85 4.82 15.20
CA VAL A 222 12.85 5.83 14.82
C VAL A 222 13.55 7.18 14.79
N GLU A 223 13.59 7.81 13.62
CA GLU A 223 14.12 9.15 13.41
C GLU A 223 12.94 10.13 13.37
N TYR A 224 12.84 10.99 14.37
CA TYR A 224 11.73 11.93 14.54
C TYR A 224 12.02 13.30 13.95
N GLY A 225 10.95 14.07 13.68
CA GLY A 225 11.06 15.46 13.25
C GLY A 225 11.77 15.62 11.90
N CYS A 226 11.65 14.62 11.01
CA CYS A 226 12.40 14.58 9.76
C CYS A 226 11.51 14.19 8.58
N GLU A 227 11.91 14.68 7.40
CA GLU A 227 11.41 14.23 6.11
C GLU A 227 12.61 13.78 5.27
N VAL A 228 12.35 13.05 4.18
CA VAL A 228 13.40 12.75 3.21
C VAL A 228 13.67 14.01 2.41
N ASP A 229 14.91 14.49 2.50
CA ASP A 229 15.41 15.63 1.73
C ASP A 229 15.91 15.16 0.36
N GLU A 230 16.78 14.14 0.34
CA GLU A 230 17.36 13.60 -0.89
C GLU A 230 17.62 12.10 -0.80
N LEU A 231 17.46 11.41 -1.93
CA LEU A 231 17.89 10.03 -2.13
C LEU A 231 19.15 10.02 -2.99
N LEU A 232 20.23 9.50 -2.44
CA LEU A 232 21.57 9.55 -3.03
C LEU A 232 22.03 8.17 -3.50
N THR A 233 22.63 8.11 -4.70
CA THR A 233 23.35 6.92 -5.15
C THR A 233 24.70 6.77 -4.43
N PRO A 234 25.34 5.59 -4.47
CA PRO A 234 26.66 5.40 -3.88
C PRO A 234 27.73 6.30 -4.48
N GLU A 235 27.61 6.66 -5.76
CA GLU A 235 28.51 7.60 -6.43
C GLU A 235 28.31 9.01 -5.88
N GLN A 236 27.06 9.47 -5.74
CA GLN A 236 26.76 10.81 -5.22
C GLN A 236 27.22 10.96 -3.77
N PHE A 237 26.99 9.94 -2.94
CA PHE A 237 27.46 9.88 -1.56
C PHE A 237 28.99 10.05 -1.48
N ARG A 238 29.74 9.28 -2.28
CA ARG A 238 31.22 9.34 -2.33
C ARG A 238 31.74 10.66 -2.90
N GLN A 239 31.15 11.16 -3.98
CA GLN A 239 31.56 12.42 -4.63
C GLN A 239 31.41 13.62 -3.69
N ARG A 240 30.36 13.62 -2.87
CA ARG A 240 30.10 14.69 -1.89
C ARG A 240 30.87 14.51 -0.58
N SER A 241 31.65 13.43 -0.44
CA SER A 241 32.40 13.12 0.79
C SER A 241 31.54 13.16 2.06
N LEU A 242 30.29 12.70 1.93
CA LEU A 242 29.36 12.65 3.05
C LEU A 242 29.74 11.53 4.02
N THR A 243 29.27 11.64 5.27
CA THR A 243 29.49 10.64 6.32
C THR A 243 28.14 10.06 6.73
N GLU A 244 28.03 8.73 6.75
CA GLU A 244 26.85 8.05 7.27
C GLU A 244 26.72 8.30 8.78
N THR A 245 25.49 8.59 9.21
CA THR A 245 25.14 8.65 10.63
C THR A 245 25.17 7.22 11.19
N PRO A 246 25.92 6.96 12.29
CA PRO A 246 25.96 5.64 12.90
C PRO A 246 24.55 5.15 13.22
N PHE A 247 24.24 3.93 12.81
CA PHE A 247 22.91 3.37 13.07
C PHE A 247 22.83 2.97 14.54
N PRO A 248 21.86 3.48 15.32
CA PRO A 248 21.88 3.27 16.77
C PRO A 248 21.94 1.80 17.16
N GLN A 249 23.06 1.40 17.76
CA GLN A 249 23.23 0.07 18.32
C GLN A 249 22.45 -0.02 19.62
N GLN A 250 21.52 -0.97 19.70
CA GLN A 250 20.81 -1.24 20.95
C GLN A 250 21.78 -1.85 21.96
N GLN A 251 21.72 -1.38 23.21
CA GLN A 251 22.51 -1.88 24.34
C GLN A 251 22.18 -3.36 24.64
N GLN A 252 22.72 -4.30 23.87
CA GLN A 252 23.01 -5.66 24.32
C GLN A 252 24.33 -6.08 23.67
N GLY A 253 25.32 -6.37 24.52
CA GLY A 253 26.73 -6.42 24.17
C GLY A 253 27.05 -7.38 23.02
N ASN A 254 27.47 -6.79 21.91
CA ASN A 254 28.65 -7.23 21.19
C ASN A 254 29.13 -6.05 20.33
N ALA A 255 30.25 -5.46 20.74
CA ALA A 255 30.96 -4.46 19.96
C ALA A 255 31.55 -5.14 18.71
N GLY A 256 30.72 -5.32 17.69
CA GLY A 256 31.13 -5.68 16.34
C GLY A 256 31.30 -4.40 15.53
N VAL A 257 32.54 -4.16 15.10
CA VAL A 257 32.97 -3.09 14.19
C VAL A 257 31.90 -2.79 13.14
N GLU A 258 31.41 -1.54 13.09
CA GLU A 258 30.67 -1.04 11.93
C GLU A 258 31.62 -1.09 10.73
N VAL A 259 31.54 -2.18 9.99
CA VAL A 259 32.12 -2.25 8.65
C VAL A 259 31.44 -1.14 7.87
N ASN A 260 32.22 -0.26 7.26
CA ASN A 260 31.71 0.73 6.30
C ASN A 260 31.02 -0.07 5.18
N MET A 261 29.70 -0.21 5.30
CA MET A 261 28.89 -1.05 4.42
C MET A 261 28.58 -0.21 3.18
N ASP A 262 28.98 -0.68 2.01
CA ASP A 262 28.46 -0.09 0.78
C ASP A 262 26.95 -0.37 0.70
N TRP A 263 26.17 0.70 0.71
CA TRP A 263 24.72 0.67 0.53
C TRP A 263 24.38 1.04 -0.91
N PRO A 264 23.37 0.40 -1.54
CA PRO A 264 22.91 0.79 -2.86
C PRO A 264 22.14 2.13 -2.87
N LEU A 265 21.68 2.60 -1.71
CA LEU A 265 20.93 3.83 -1.55
C LEU A 265 21.28 4.51 -0.22
N TYR A 266 21.41 5.83 -0.23
CA TYR A 266 21.54 6.64 0.98
C TYR A 266 20.37 7.63 1.07
N VAL A 267 19.81 7.76 2.27
CA VAL A 267 18.68 8.63 2.57
C VAL A 267 19.18 9.79 3.40
N LEU A 268 19.20 10.99 2.81
CA LEU A 268 19.46 12.24 3.52
C LEU A 268 18.14 12.77 4.07
N LEU A 269 18.11 13.06 5.36
CA LEU A 269 16.94 13.57 6.06
C LEU A 269 17.08 15.08 6.31
N THR A 270 15.95 15.78 6.39
CA THR A 270 15.92 17.24 6.57
C THR A 270 16.54 17.74 7.88
N ASN A 271 16.72 16.85 8.86
CA ASN A 271 17.40 17.15 10.12
C ASN A 271 18.94 16.99 10.03
N GLY A 272 19.47 16.69 8.83
CA GLY A 272 20.89 16.54 8.55
C GLY A 272 21.45 15.13 8.81
N THR A 273 20.65 14.20 9.33
CA THR A 273 21.06 12.79 9.45
C THR A 273 21.03 12.09 8.09
N LEU A 274 21.91 11.12 7.92
CA LEU A 274 22.08 10.38 6.66
C LEU A 274 22.27 8.91 6.96
N PHE A 275 21.45 8.05 6.37
CA PHE A 275 21.53 6.60 6.59
C PHE A 275 21.61 5.86 5.26
N GLY A 276 22.50 4.88 5.16
CA GLY A 276 22.49 3.95 4.03
C GLY A 276 21.44 2.85 4.22
N CYS A 277 20.83 2.35 3.13
CA CYS A 277 19.85 1.27 3.17
C CYS A 277 19.82 0.49 1.86
N ASP A 278 19.21 -0.69 1.86
CA ASP A 278 19.07 -1.49 0.64
C ASP A 278 17.91 -0.99 -0.24
N PHE A 279 16.85 -0.46 0.37
CA PHE A 279 15.75 0.22 -0.32
C PHE A 279 14.86 1.02 0.67
N VAL A 280 14.01 1.88 0.11
CA VAL A 280 13.00 2.68 0.82
C VAL A 280 11.60 2.15 0.55
N VAL A 281 10.76 2.10 1.57
CA VAL A 281 9.30 1.96 1.45
C VAL A 281 8.65 3.31 1.75
N SER A 282 8.06 3.92 0.72
CA SER A 282 7.29 5.15 0.79
C SER A 282 5.89 4.86 1.31
N ALA A 283 5.64 5.24 2.56
CA ALA A 283 4.35 5.13 3.25
C ALA A 283 3.87 6.52 3.70
N THR A 284 4.11 7.52 2.85
CA THR A 284 3.86 8.95 3.12
C THR A 284 2.44 9.41 2.79
N GLY A 285 1.65 8.58 2.12
CA GLY A 285 0.28 8.90 1.76
C GLY A 285 -0.21 8.13 0.55
N VAL A 286 -1.44 8.44 0.15
CA VAL A 286 -2.09 7.88 -1.03
C VAL A 286 -2.63 9.03 -1.88
N THR A 287 -2.41 8.97 -3.18
CA THR A 287 -2.94 9.91 -4.16
C THR A 287 -4.19 9.30 -4.80
N PRO A 288 -5.36 9.97 -4.78
CA PRO A 288 -6.55 9.52 -5.49
C PRO A 288 -6.28 9.37 -7.00
N ASN A 289 -6.85 8.35 -7.63
CA ASN A 289 -6.66 8.09 -9.06
C ASN A 289 -7.64 8.86 -9.97
N ALA A 290 -8.21 9.97 -9.49
CA ALA A 290 -9.15 10.75 -10.30
C ALA A 290 -8.48 11.37 -11.53
N ASP A 291 -7.18 11.67 -11.43
CA ASP A 291 -6.34 12.18 -12.51
C ASP A 291 -6.00 11.14 -13.59
N SER A 292 -6.31 9.86 -13.36
CA SER A 292 -6.05 8.78 -14.32
C SER A 292 -7.09 8.68 -15.44
N ILE A 293 -8.16 9.47 -15.34
CA ILE A 293 -9.25 9.52 -16.32
C ILE A 293 -9.51 10.98 -16.74
N ASP A 294 -9.80 11.18 -18.02
CA ASP A 294 -10.19 12.49 -18.55
C ASP A 294 -11.70 12.69 -18.37
N VAL A 295 -12.07 13.52 -17.39
CA VAL A 295 -13.48 13.89 -17.12
C VAL A 295 -13.56 15.40 -16.83
N PRO A 296 -13.67 16.24 -17.87
CA PRO A 296 -13.66 17.70 -17.73
C PRO A 296 -14.77 18.25 -16.82
N GLN A 297 -15.92 17.56 -16.76
CA GLN A 297 -17.09 17.98 -15.98
C GLN A 297 -16.96 17.67 -14.47
N LEU A 298 -15.97 16.86 -14.07
CA LEU A 298 -15.87 16.36 -12.70
C LEU A 298 -15.13 17.35 -11.81
N ARG A 299 -15.79 17.80 -10.74
CA ARG A 299 -15.13 18.60 -9.70
C ARG A 299 -14.25 17.72 -8.83
N LEU A 300 -13.00 18.16 -8.62
CA LEU A 300 -12.08 17.53 -7.69
C LEU A 300 -12.01 18.32 -6.38
N GLY A 301 -11.77 17.60 -5.28
CA GLY A 301 -11.47 18.16 -3.98
C GLY A 301 -10.02 18.66 -3.88
N PRO A 302 -9.65 19.32 -2.77
CA PRO A 302 -8.29 19.83 -2.54
C PRO A 302 -7.20 18.75 -2.53
N ASP A 303 -7.56 17.50 -2.24
CA ASP A 303 -6.69 16.33 -2.21
C ASP A 303 -6.59 15.60 -3.56
N GLY A 304 -7.25 16.11 -4.60
CA GLY A 304 -7.35 15.48 -5.91
C GLY A 304 -8.38 14.35 -6.00
N GLY A 305 -9.14 14.09 -4.93
CA GLY A 305 -10.25 13.15 -4.94
C GLY A 305 -11.47 13.69 -5.71
N ILE A 306 -12.37 12.80 -6.14
CA ILE A 306 -13.64 13.21 -6.75
C ILE A 306 -14.52 13.86 -5.67
N ALA A 307 -14.93 15.11 -5.86
CA ALA A 307 -15.83 15.78 -4.93
C ALA A 307 -17.23 15.17 -5.04
N VAL A 308 -17.81 14.80 -3.90
CA VAL A 308 -19.15 14.21 -3.81
C VAL A 308 -20.00 14.87 -2.73
N ASP A 309 -21.31 14.80 -2.89
CA ASP A 309 -22.27 15.20 -1.86
C ASP A 309 -22.48 14.10 -0.79
N GLU A 310 -23.36 14.36 0.19
CA GLU A 310 -23.71 13.40 1.25
C GLU A 310 -24.34 12.08 0.76
N HIS A 311 -24.76 12.02 -0.50
CA HIS A 311 -25.33 10.85 -1.16
C HIS A 311 -24.31 10.17 -2.10
N MET A 312 -23.02 10.54 -2.03
CA MET A 312 -21.94 10.03 -2.88
C MET A 312 -22.12 10.36 -4.38
N ARG A 313 -22.83 11.46 -4.71
CA ARG A 313 -23.01 11.93 -6.09
C ARG A 313 -21.97 12.99 -6.42
N SER A 314 -21.33 12.87 -7.58
CA SER A 314 -20.44 13.92 -8.11
C SER A 314 -21.22 15.09 -8.71
N SER A 315 -20.50 16.16 -9.08
CA SER A 315 -21.04 17.34 -9.77
C SER A 315 -21.72 17.05 -11.10
#